data_AF-A0A2N5KVQ2-F1
#
_entry.id   AF-A0A2N5KVQ2-F1
#
_cell.length_a   1.000
_cell.length_b   1.000
_cell.length_c   1.000
_cell.angle_alpha   90.00
_cell.angle_beta   90.00
_cell.angle_gamma   90.00
#
_symmetry.space_group_name_H-M   'P 1'
#
loop_
_entity.id
_entity.type
_entity.pdbx_description
1 polymer ?
#
loop_
_entity_poly.entity_id
_entity_poly.type
_entity_poly.pdbx_seq_one_letter_code
_entity_poly.pdbx_strand_id
1 'polypeptide(L)'
;MVLLRPVENPSIRVGCRCRGPHPDRRASQEGGIMATGDDVIRQGRKYLGVPYVSGGPESCSASGMDCDCFTKRTFNDLGIALGWWTDQFNYGTPVNLSSIMPGDLLFFSEDGSGRLTHVGILSYNGYLLHASSYFGKVVEAELKYVDGLYAARRLVGAPNSTSTTGYSRVVDNANSGRFYKYPGWGLASASGQYGRDYARALPARANAAWFKFDIPRTADYNVYIWHPASSGFNRAMPFGVYSPSHVYADGSGMVWNYVDLRSGGGRWKSLGRHRIPAGDNWVAASSRWSNYPGYLVADAVKITSA
;
A
#
# COMPACT_ATOMS: atom_id res chain seq x y z
N MET A 1 -46.28 -14.67 -38.59
CA MET A 1 -45.14 -15.61 -38.66
C MET A 1 -44.67 -15.65 -40.11
N VAL A 2 -43.69 -14.81 -40.45
CA VAL A 2 -43.04 -14.78 -41.77
C VAL A 2 -41.55 -14.59 -41.47
N LEU A 3 -40.77 -15.60 -41.82
CA LEU A 3 -39.33 -15.69 -41.63
C LEU A 3 -38.61 -14.79 -42.65
N LEU A 4 -37.77 -13.87 -42.17
CA LEU A 4 -36.74 -13.23 -42.99
C LEU A 4 -35.38 -13.85 -42.64
N ARG A 5 -34.76 -14.48 -43.64
CA ARG A 5 -33.37 -14.96 -43.57
C ARG A 5 -32.41 -13.80 -43.92
N PRO A 6 -31.21 -13.74 -43.32
CA PRO A 6 -30.21 -12.74 -43.69
C PRO A 6 -29.48 -13.13 -44.98
N VAL A 7 -29.17 -12.13 -45.80
CA VAL A 7 -28.32 -12.24 -47.00
C VAL A 7 -26.91 -11.80 -46.62
N GLU A 8 -25.91 -12.60 -46.99
CA GLU A 8 -24.49 -12.33 -46.80
C GLU A 8 -23.93 -11.30 -47.79
N ASN A 9 -22.87 -10.63 -47.32
CA ASN A 9 -22.03 -9.58 -47.93
C ASN A 9 -21.33 -10.07 -49.23
N PRO A 10 -20.86 -9.17 -50.13
CA PRO A 10 -19.44 -8.82 -49.99
C PRO A 10 -18.99 -7.41 -50.48
N SER A 11 -18.05 -6.87 -49.69
CA SER A 11 -16.82 -6.12 -50.08
C SER A 11 -16.89 -4.75 -50.77
N ILE A 12 -16.33 -3.73 -50.10
CA ILE A 12 -15.48 -2.70 -50.73
C ILE A 12 -14.28 -2.40 -49.81
N ARG A 13 -13.08 -2.58 -50.36
CA ARG A 13 -11.80 -2.12 -49.80
C ARG A 13 -11.51 -0.72 -50.31
N VAL A 14 -11.18 0.21 -49.43
CA VAL A 14 -10.41 1.41 -49.79
C VAL A 14 -9.27 1.55 -48.80
N GLY A 15 -8.05 1.42 -49.31
CA GLY A 15 -6.83 1.65 -48.55
C GLY A 15 -6.37 3.10 -48.70
N CYS A 16 -5.90 3.68 -47.60
CA CYS A 16 -4.92 4.75 -47.63
C CYS A 16 -3.94 4.52 -46.47
N ARG A 17 -2.66 4.30 -46.80
CA ARG A 17 -1.57 4.04 -45.86
C ARG A 17 -0.79 5.34 -45.66
N CYS A 18 -0.70 5.80 -44.41
CA CYS A 18 0.39 6.65 -43.94
C CYS A 18 1.22 5.83 -42.94
N ARG A 19 2.46 5.49 -43.32
CA ARG A 19 3.46 4.82 -42.46
C ARG A 19 4.28 5.90 -41.76
N GLY A 20 4.03 6.12 -40.47
CA GLY A 20 5.04 6.61 -39.52
C GLY A 20 5.68 5.41 -38.79
N PRO A 21 6.88 5.55 -38.22
CA PRO A 21 7.55 4.46 -37.52
C PRO A 21 6.79 4.10 -36.25
N HIS A 22 5.96 3.06 -36.31
CA HIS A 22 5.51 2.33 -35.13
C HIS A 22 6.65 1.41 -34.69
N PRO A 23 7.05 1.42 -33.41
CA PRO A 23 7.96 0.40 -32.91
C PRO A 23 7.35 -0.98 -33.14
N ASP A 24 8.14 -1.84 -33.77
CA ASP A 24 7.78 -3.16 -34.26
C ASP A 24 7.14 -4.03 -33.16
N ARG A 25 5.94 -4.53 -33.43
CA ARG A 25 5.35 -5.65 -32.68
C ARG A 25 6.04 -6.94 -33.10
N ARG A 26 7.25 -7.20 -32.60
CA ARG A 26 7.88 -8.53 -32.54
C ARG A 26 9.12 -8.49 -31.65
N ALA A 27 8.89 -8.57 -30.35
CA ALA A 27 9.86 -9.11 -29.40
C ALA A 27 9.07 -9.83 -28.31
N SER A 28 8.89 -11.14 -28.47
CA SER A 28 8.41 -12.02 -27.43
C SER A 28 9.60 -12.84 -26.93
N GLN A 29 9.69 -12.95 -25.60
CA GLN A 29 10.49 -13.90 -24.82
C GLN A 29 11.99 -13.62 -24.66
N GLU A 30 12.31 -12.73 -23.72
CA GLU A 30 13.36 -12.97 -22.73
C GLU A 30 12.80 -12.62 -21.34
N GLY A 31 13.10 -13.43 -20.32
CA GLY A 31 12.57 -13.33 -18.96
C GLY A 31 13.10 -12.13 -18.17
N GLY A 32 12.81 -10.92 -18.64
CA GLY A 32 12.92 -9.70 -17.84
C GLY A 32 11.68 -9.56 -16.95
N ILE A 33 11.87 -9.25 -15.67
CA ILE A 33 10.78 -8.95 -14.74
C ILE A 33 9.99 -7.76 -15.32
N MET A 34 8.81 -8.02 -15.90
CA MET A 34 7.91 -6.94 -16.30
C MET A 34 7.48 -6.20 -15.04
N ALA A 35 7.60 -4.87 -15.05
CA ALA A 35 7.10 -4.04 -13.95
C ALA A 35 5.64 -4.38 -13.65
N THR A 36 5.27 -4.27 -12.37
CA THR A 36 3.94 -4.59 -11.85
C THR A 36 3.25 -3.33 -11.32
N GLY A 37 1.95 -3.41 -11.06
CA GLY A 37 1.22 -2.32 -10.39
C GLY A 37 1.80 -1.93 -9.03
N ASP A 38 2.42 -2.88 -8.30
CA ASP A 38 3.13 -2.60 -7.04
C ASP A 38 4.37 -1.73 -7.26
N ASP A 39 5.08 -1.95 -8.36
CA ASP A 39 6.26 -1.16 -8.72
C ASP A 39 5.86 0.27 -9.09
N VAL A 40 4.77 0.44 -9.84
CA VAL A 40 4.21 1.75 -10.20
C VAL A 40 3.86 2.56 -8.94
N ILE A 41 3.13 1.96 -8.01
CA ILE A 41 2.72 2.66 -6.78
C ILE A 41 3.93 2.99 -5.91
N ARG A 42 4.88 2.05 -5.77
CA ARG A 42 6.11 2.28 -5.00
C ARG A 42 6.93 3.42 -5.58
N GLN A 43 7.05 3.50 -6.91
CA GLN A 43 7.75 4.60 -7.55
C GLN A 43 7.00 5.93 -7.42
N GLY A 44 5.70 5.94 -7.68
CA GLY A 44 4.90 7.15 -7.58
C GLY A 44 4.95 7.76 -6.18
N ARG A 45 4.95 6.93 -5.12
CA ARG A 45 5.01 7.41 -3.74
C ARG A 45 6.29 8.15 -3.39
N LYS A 46 7.37 8.01 -4.15
CA LYS A 46 8.60 8.82 -3.98
C LYS A 46 8.37 10.30 -4.22
N TYR A 47 7.32 10.64 -4.98
CA TYR A 47 6.97 12.01 -5.34
C TYR A 47 5.98 12.65 -4.34
N LEU A 48 5.48 11.92 -3.34
CA LEU A 48 4.55 12.47 -2.34
C LEU A 48 5.12 13.75 -1.72
N GLY A 49 4.32 14.81 -1.71
CA GLY A 49 4.69 16.11 -1.19
C GLY A 49 5.36 17.07 -2.18
N VAL A 50 5.76 16.63 -3.38
CA VAL A 50 6.28 17.56 -4.41
C VAL A 50 5.18 18.57 -4.79
N PRO A 51 5.48 19.90 -4.82
CA PRO A 51 4.48 20.93 -5.11
C PRO A 51 3.80 20.74 -6.47
N TYR A 52 2.52 21.08 -6.53
CA TYR A 52 1.79 21.13 -7.80
C TYR A 52 2.16 22.42 -8.53
N VAL A 53 2.58 22.29 -9.79
CA VAL A 53 2.86 23.42 -10.67
C VAL A 53 2.20 23.15 -12.02
N SER A 54 1.20 23.95 -12.36
CA SER A 54 0.54 23.86 -13.67
C SER A 54 1.48 24.28 -14.79
N GLY A 55 1.54 23.53 -15.88
CA GLY A 55 2.23 23.96 -17.11
C GLY A 55 2.84 22.81 -17.89
N GLY A 56 3.28 23.06 -19.13
CA GLY A 56 3.91 22.05 -19.99
C GLY A 56 5.27 21.53 -19.48
N PRO A 57 6.05 20.81 -20.29
CA PRO A 57 7.26 20.08 -19.88
C PRO A 57 8.27 20.83 -18.99
N GLU A 58 8.31 22.16 -19.08
CA GLU A 58 9.13 23.06 -18.26
C GLU A 58 8.75 23.05 -16.77
N SER A 59 7.48 22.79 -16.45
CA SER A 59 6.98 22.64 -15.07
C SER A 59 7.44 21.33 -14.43
N CYS A 60 7.86 20.35 -15.25
CA CYS A 60 8.11 18.99 -14.81
C CYS A 60 9.52 18.84 -14.23
N SER A 61 9.67 19.06 -12.92
CA SER A 61 10.97 19.01 -12.23
C SER A 61 10.88 18.39 -10.83
N ALA A 62 12.01 18.31 -10.12
CA ALA A 62 11.98 17.94 -8.70
C ALA A 62 11.33 19.02 -7.81
N SER A 63 11.23 20.26 -8.30
CA SER A 63 10.70 21.42 -7.57
C SER A 63 9.20 21.65 -7.81
N GLY A 64 8.59 20.92 -8.75
CA GLY A 64 7.18 21.02 -9.05
C GLY A 64 6.76 20.08 -10.19
N MET A 65 5.49 19.69 -10.23
CA MET A 65 4.91 18.91 -11.32
C MET A 65 3.39 19.04 -11.40
N ASP A 66 2.85 18.87 -12.60
CA ASP A 66 1.42 18.65 -12.83
C ASP A 66 1.08 17.16 -12.93
N CYS A 67 -0.18 16.86 -13.25
CA CYS A 67 -0.72 15.50 -13.22
C CYS A 67 -0.04 14.56 -14.22
N ASP A 68 0.14 14.99 -15.46
CA ASP A 68 0.77 14.18 -16.50
C ASP A 68 2.29 14.12 -16.36
N CYS A 69 2.96 15.17 -15.87
CA CYS A 69 4.35 15.06 -15.47
C CYS A 69 4.55 13.99 -14.38
N PHE A 70 3.71 13.99 -13.34
CA PHE A 70 3.81 13.05 -12.23
C PHE A 70 3.73 11.59 -12.71
N THR A 71 2.71 11.27 -13.51
CA THR A 71 2.56 9.92 -14.06
C THR A 71 3.71 9.59 -15.01
N LYS A 72 4.10 10.52 -15.89
CA LYS A 72 5.23 10.34 -16.82
C LYS A 72 6.52 10.01 -16.08
N ARG A 73 6.86 10.75 -15.03
CA ARG A 73 8.06 10.49 -14.20
C ARG A 73 7.98 9.14 -13.51
N THR A 74 6.83 8.83 -12.92
CA THR A 74 6.61 7.54 -12.23
C THR A 74 6.87 6.34 -13.15
N PHE A 75 6.36 6.37 -14.38
CA PHE A 75 6.57 5.29 -15.35
C PHE A 75 7.97 5.32 -15.98
N ASN A 76 8.55 6.51 -16.22
CA ASN A 76 9.93 6.63 -16.70
C ASN A 76 10.94 6.01 -15.72
N ASP A 77 10.73 6.13 -14.41
CA ASP A 77 11.57 5.51 -13.37
C ASP A 77 11.49 3.96 -13.37
N LEU A 78 10.55 3.39 -14.14
CA LEU A 78 10.42 1.96 -14.41
C LEU A 78 10.87 1.58 -15.83
N GLY A 79 11.44 2.53 -16.58
CA GLY A 79 11.83 2.35 -17.98
C GLY A 79 10.66 2.37 -18.97
N ILE A 80 9.47 2.84 -18.56
CA ILE A 80 8.27 2.91 -19.39
C ILE A 80 8.06 4.36 -19.84
N ALA A 81 8.32 4.64 -21.11
CA ALA A 81 8.15 5.98 -21.66
C ALA A 81 6.67 6.32 -21.88
N LEU A 82 6.23 7.41 -21.28
CA LEU A 82 4.89 7.99 -21.48
C LEU A 82 4.96 9.29 -22.29
N GLY A 83 3.86 9.61 -22.98
CA GLY A 83 3.64 10.91 -23.63
C GLY A 83 3.45 12.06 -22.64
N TRP A 84 3.06 13.22 -23.13
CA TRP A 84 2.66 14.38 -22.32
C TRP A 84 1.15 14.58 -22.40
N TRP A 85 0.58 15.29 -21.44
CA TRP A 85 -0.84 15.66 -21.42
C TRP A 85 -1.77 14.44 -21.55
N THR A 86 -2.85 14.61 -22.30
CA THR A 86 -3.87 13.58 -22.52
C THR A 86 -3.41 12.45 -23.44
N ASP A 87 -2.24 12.55 -24.11
CA ASP A 87 -1.73 11.47 -24.96
C ASP A 87 -1.44 10.19 -24.19
N GLN A 88 -1.22 10.28 -22.87
CA GLN A 88 -1.07 9.10 -22.00
C GLN A 88 -2.27 8.16 -22.08
N PHE A 89 -3.45 8.67 -22.43
CA PHE A 89 -4.64 7.87 -22.68
C PHE A 89 -4.48 6.87 -23.82
N ASN A 90 -3.53 7.06 -24.73
CA ASN A 90 -3.28 6.15 -25.85
C ASN A 90 -2.29 5.03 -25.52
N TYR A 91 -1.73 4.99 -24.31
CA TYR A 91 -0.76 3.99 -23.89
C TYR A 91 -1.43 2.81 -23.16
N GLY A 92 -0.75 1.66 -23.17
CA GLY A 92 -1.22 0.45 -22.52
C GLY A 92 -2.51 -0.12 -23.10
N THR A 93 -3.18 -0.97 -22.32
CA THR A 93 -4.46 -1.59 -22.68
C THR A 93 -5.62 -0.86 -21.98
N PRO A 94 -6.73 -0.56 -22.67
CA PRO A 94 -7.94 -0.07 -22.01
C PRO A 94 -8.47 -1.06 -20.98
N VAL A 95 -8.93 -0.54 -19.83
CA VAL A 95 -9.47 -1.32 -18.72
C VAL A 95 -10.91 -0.91 -18.46
N ASN A 96 -11.80 -1.88 -18.26
CA ASN A 96 -13.16 -1.60 -17.80
C ASN A 96 -13.10 -1.02 -16.38
N LEU A 97 -13.84 0.05 -16.10
CA LEU A 97 -13.83 0.71 -14.78
C LEU A 97 -14.16 -0.24 -13.62
N SER A 98 -14.94 -1.31 -13.85
CA SER A 98 -15.22 -2.35 -12.85
C SER A 98 -14.05 -3.31 -12.57
N SER A 99 -13.00 -3.26 -13.40
CA SER A 99 -11.85 -4.18 -13.40
C SER A 99 -10.52 -3.45 -13.20
N ILE A 100 -10.58 -2.19 -12.78
CA ILE A 100 -9.40 -1.38 -12.46
C ILE A 100 -8.62 -2.02 -11.32
N MET A 101 -7.30 -1.96 -11.43
CA MET A 101 -6.37 -2.52 -10.46
C MET A 101 -5.33 -1.48 -10.06
N PRO A 102 -4.78 -1.60 -8.84
CA PRO A 102 -3.66 -0.78 -8.40
C PRO A 102 -2.53 -0.78 -9.43
N GLY A 103 -2.06 0.41 -9.81
CA GLY A 103 -1.08 0.64 -10.88
C GLY A 103 -1.68 1.10 -12.21
N ASP A 104 -3.00 1.02 -12.39
CA ASP A 104 -3.66 1.56 -13.58
C ASP A 104 -3.64 3.10 -13.58
N LEU A 105 -3.47 3.70 -14.77
CA LEU A 105 -3.74 5.12 -14.97
C LEU A 105 -5.24 5.34 -15.05
N LEU A 106 -5.75 6.26 -14.22
CA LEU A 106 -7.13 6.72 -14.23
C LEU A 106 -7.19 8.13 -14.82
N PHE A 107 -8.12 8.34 -15.74
CA PHE A 107 -8.32 9.60 -16.45
C PHE A 107 -9.67 10.19 -16.08
N PHE A 108 -9.72 11.50 -15.89
CA PHE A 108 -10.90 12.20 -15.40
C PHE A 108 -11.29 13.34 -16.34
N SER A 109 -12.59 13.57 -16.47
CA SER A 109 -13.20 14.79 -17.01
C SER A 109 -13.92 15.48 -15.86
N GLU A 110 -13.16 16.21 -15.05
CA GLU A 110 -13.65 16.82 -13.79
C GLU A 110 -14.72 17.88 -14.05
N ASP A 111 -14.71 18.49 -15.24
CA ASP A 111 -15.70 19.48 -15.69
C ASP A 111 -16.95 18.85 -16.35
N GLY A 112 -17.00 17.52 -16.49
CA GLY A 112 -18.08 16.80 -17.16
C GLY A 112 -18.18 17.04 -18.67
N SER A 113 -17.20 17.71 -19.29
CA SER A 113 -17.22 18.02 -20.72
C SER A 113 -16.94 16.81 -21.63
N GLY A 114 -16.49 15.70 -21.03
CA GLY A 114 -15.94 14.55 -21.75
C GLY A 114 -14.50 14.75 -22.22
N ARG A 115 -13.90 15.92 -21.98
CA ARG A 115 -12.47 16.16 -22.22
C ARG A 115 -11.68 15.74 -20.99
N LEU A 116 -10.55 15.08 -21.22
CA LEU A 116 -9.68 14.66 -20.13
C LEU A 116 -8.97 15.90 -19.54
N THR A 117 -9.22 16.16 -18.25
CA THR A 117 -8.64 17.28 -17.49
C THR A 117 -7.57 16.84 -16.51
N HIS A 118 -7.59 15.57 -16.10
CA HIS A 118 -6.71 15.07 -15.06
C HIS A 118 -6.35 13.59 -15.25
N VAL A 119 -5.19 13.21 -14.71
CA VAL A 119 -4.71 11.83 -14.68
C VAL A 119 -4.08 11.51 -13.33
N GLY A 120 -4.30 10.30 -12.85
CA GLY A 120 -3.66 9.77 -11.65
C GLY A 120 -3.42 8.27 -11.74
N ILE A 121 -2.76 7.71 -10.73
CA ILE A 121 -2.49 6.28 -10.63
C ILE A 121 -3.41 5.71 -9.56
N LEU A 122 -4.22 4.71 -9.91
CA LEU A 122 -4.98 3.97 -8.93
C LEU A 122 -4.02 3.32 -7.95
N SER A 123 -4.14 3.70 -6.68
CA SER A 123 -3.52 3.00 -5.58
C SER A 123 -4.52 2.01 -4.97
N TYR A 124 -4.18 1.50 -3.80
CA TYR A 124 -5.02 0.56 -3.10
C TYR A 124 -6.20 1.20 -2.37
N ASN A 125 -7.18 0.38 -2.02
CA ASN A 125 -8.33 0.75 -1.17
C ASN A 125 -9.12 1.96 -1.71
N GLY A 126 -9.16 2.10 -3.05
CA GLY A 126 -9.85 3.22 -3.69
C GLY A 126 -9.14 4.56 -3.47
N TYR A 127 -7.82 4.57 -3.28
CA TYR A 127 -7.03 5.80 -3.26
C TYR A 127 -6.46 6.09 -4.65
N LEU A 128 -6.32 7.38 -4.95
CA LEU A 128 -5.69 7.91 -6.14
C LEU A 128 -4.39 8.59 -5.73
N LEU A 129 -3.30 8.19 -6.36
CA LEU A 129 -2.02 8.87 -6.27
C LEU A 129 -1.93 9.85 -7.46
N HIS A 130 -1.84 11.15 -7.17
CA HIS A 130 -1.87 12.20 -8.21
C HIS A 130 -1.16 13.49 -7.77
N ALA A 131 -0.72 14.31 -8.73
CA ALA A 131 -0.39 15.71 -8.47
C ALA A 131 -1.68 16.54 -8.48
N SER A 132 -2.06 17.10 -7.33
CA SER A 132 -3.36 17.76 -7.18
C SER A 132 -3.21 19.28 -7.11
N SER A 133 -3.95 19.99 -7.95
CA SER A 133 -4.12 21.44 -7.85
C SER A 133 -4.84 21.84 -6.57
N TYR A 134 -5.83 21.06 -6.13
CA TYR A 134 -6.58 21.28 -4.88
C TYR A 134 -5.71 21.16 -3.63
N PHE A 135 -4.90 20.10 -3.54
CA PHE A 135 -3.98 19.91 -2.39
C PHE A 135 -2.64 20.66 -2.55
N GLY A 136 -2.40 21.27 -3.72
CA GLY A 136 -1.19 22.01 -4.05
C GLY A 136 0.08 21.16 -4.12
N LYS A 137 -0.03 19.82 -4.19
CA LYS A 137 1.10 18.87 -4.18
C LYS A 137 0.70 17.48 -4.65
N VAL A 138 1.68 16.61 -4.84
CA VAL A 138 1.46 15.17 -5.02
C VAL A 138 0.95 14.57 -3.72
N VAL A 139 -0.21 13.92 -3.80
CA VAL A 139 -0.90 13.30 -2.66
C VAL A 139 -1.44 11.92 -3.04
N GLU A 140 -1.68 11.11 -2.02
CA GLU A 140 -2.47 9.89 -2.11
C GLU A 140 -3.77 10.15 -1.33
N ALA A 141 -4.87 10.39 -2.05
CA ALA A 141 -6.17 10.75 -1.48
C ALA A 141 -7.25 9.79 -1.95
N GLU A 142 -8.38 9.70 -1.23
CA GLU A 142 -9.46 8.80 -1.67
C GLU A 142 -10.00 9.22 -3.05
N LEU A 143 -10.10 8.26 -3.96
CA LEU A 143 -10.60 8.42 -5.33
C LEU A 143 -11.98 9.08 -5.37
N LYS A 144 -12.81 8.84 -4.35
CA LYS A 144 -14.16 9.43 -4.22
C LYS A 144 -14.16 10.96 -4.16
N TYR A 145 -13.01 11.60 -3.92
CA TYR A 145 -12.87 13.06 -3.88
C TYR A 145 -12.47 13.67 -5.24
N VAL A 146 -12.35 12.84 -6.28
CA VAL A 146 -12.07 13.30 -7.65
C VAL A 146 -13.22 12.88 -8.54
N ASP A 147 -14.00 13.86 -8.96
CA ASP A 147 -15.17 13.64 -9.82
C ASP A 147 -14.77 13.34 -11.26
N GLY A 148 -15.70 12.76 -12.01
CA GLY A 148 -15.56 12.62 -13.46
C GLY A 148 -14.62 11.52 -13.92
N LEU A 149 -14.45 10.43 -13.15
CA LEU A 149 -13.71 9.25 -13.60
C LEU A 149 -14.25 8.76 -14.96
N TYR A 150 -13.43 8.92 -15.99
CA TYR A 150 -13.84 8.76 -17.38
C TYR A 150 -13.33 7.45 -17.97
N ALA A 151 -12.06 7.11 -17.72
CA ALA A 151 -11.45 5.91 -18.29
C ALA A 151 -10.21 5.42 -17.53
N ALA A 152 -9.77 4.20 -17.85
CA ALA A 152 -8.58 3.59 -17.26
C ALA A 152 -7.67 2.90 -18.30
N ARG A 153 -6.35 2.94 -18.06
CA ARG A 153 -5.33 2.28 -18.89
C ARG A 153 -4.35 1.49 -18.03
N ARG A 154 -4.01 0.27 -18.46
CA ARG A 154 -3.02 -0.61 -17.81
C ARG A 154 -1.77 -0.74 -18.67
N LEU A 155 -0.62 -0.39 -18.11
CA LEU A 155 0.67 -0.41 -18.82
C LEU A 155 1.62 -1.50 -18.33
N VAL A 156 1.36 -2.03 -17.13
CA VAL A 156 2.21 -2.98 -16.42
C VAL A 156 1.46 -4.27 -16.15
N GLY A 157 2.19 -5.31 -15.75
CA GLY A 157 1.56 -6.51 -15.22
C GLY A 157 0.63 -6.16 -14.06
N ALA A 158 -0.37 -7.01 -13.83
CA ALA A 158 -1.20 -6.89 -12.63
C ALA A 158 -0.29 -6.74 -11.40
N PRO A 159 -0.67 -5.93 -10.40
CA PRO A 159 0.08 -5.88 -9.14
C PRO A 159 0.27 -7.31 -8.65
N ASN A 160 1.46 -7.64 -8.12
CA ASN A 160 1.82 -9.00 -7.81
C ASN A 160 0.72 -9.64 -6.95
N SER A 161 -0.03 -10.54 -7.56
CA SER A 161 -1.02 -11.38 -6.93
C SER A 161 -0.31 -12.59 -6.31
N THR A 162 0.78 -12.38 -5.58
CA THR A 162 1.12 -13.33 -4.53
C THR A 162 0.03 -13.21 -3.49
N SER A 163 -0.91 -14.14 -3.59
CA SER A 163 -2.02 -14.26 -2.67
C SER A 163 -1.51 -14.14 -1.24
N THR A 164 -2.08 -13.22 -0.47
CA THR A 164 -1.90 -13.26 0.98
C THR A 164 -2.58 -14.50 1.56
N THR A 165 -3.49 -15.17 0.83
CA THR A 165 -4.20 -16.36 1.31
C THR A 165 -3.22 -17.38 1.90
N GLY A 166 -3.32 -17.57 3.22
CA GLY A 166 -2.48 -18.51 3.96
C GLY A 166 -1.22 -17.91 4.58
N TYR A 167 -0.93 -16.61 4.40
CA TYR A 167 0.11 -15.95 5.18
C TYR A 167 -0.28 -15.98 6.66
N SER A 168 0.55 -16.60 7.47
CA SER A 168 0.46 -16.63 8.92
C SER A 168 1.86 -16.75 9.47
N ARG A 169 2.28 -15.77 10.25
CA ARG A 169 3.59 -15.74 10.91
C ARG A 169 3.43 -15.34 12.36
N VAL A 170 4.17 -16.02 13.23
CA VAL A 170 4.29 -15.69 14.64
C VAL A 170 5.74 -15.30 14.90
N VAL A 171 5.93 -14.21 15.64
CA VAL A 171 7.22 -13.81 16.19
C VAL A 171 7.07 -13.75 17.71
N ASP A 172 7.80 -14.63 18.37
CA ASP A 172 7.97 -14.76 19.80
C ASP A 172 9.22 -13.99 20.27
N ASN A 173 9.28 -13.63 21.55
CA ASN A 173 10.40 -12.88 22.12
C ASN A 173 11.73 -13.66 22.11
N ALA A 174 11.72 -14.98 21.89
CA ALA A 174 12.93 -15.79 21.72
C ALA A 174 13.41 -15.86 20.25
N ASN A 175 12.66 -15.33 19.27
CA ASN A 175 13.08 -15.36 17.87
C ASN A 175 14.21 -14.36 17.59
N SER A 176 15.44 -14.88 17.56
CA SER A 176 16.65 -14.12 17.21
C SER A 176 16.51 -13.39 15.87
N GLY A 177 16.92 -12.12 15.84
CA GLY A 177 16.83 -11.25 14.66
C GLY A 177 15.42 -10.77 14.31
N ARG A 178 14.38 -11.28 14.97
CA ARG A 178 12.98 -10.87 14.77
C ARG A 178 12.37 -10.19 15.99
N PHE A 179 12.99 -10.31 17.15
CA PHE A 179 12.63 -9.58 18.35
C PHE A 179 13.80 -8.74 18.86
N TYR A 180 13.53 -7.49 19.21
CA TYR A 180 14.51 -6.60 19.83
C TYR A 180 13.87 -5.86 21.00
N LYS A 181 14.57 -5.79 22.13
CA LYS A 181 14.14 -5.04 23.31
C LYS A 181 15.23 -4.07 23.71
N TYR A 182 14.86 -2.83 24.03
CA TYR A 182 15.78 -1.88 24.63
C TYR A 182 16.18 -2.33 26.06
N PRO A 183 17.23 -1.72 26.66
CA PRO A 183 17.56 -1.94 28.05
C PRO A 183 16.36 -1.75 29.00
N GLY A 184 16.35 -2.48 30.11
CA GLY A 184 15.28 -2.44 31.13
C GLY A 184 14.23 -3.53 31.02
N TRP A 185 14.21 -4.28 29.92
CA TRP A 185 13.39 -5.49 29.78
C TRP A 185 14.13 -6.74 30.28
N GLY A 186 13.58 -7.40 31.29
CA GLY A 186 14.05 -8.70 31.81
C GLY A 186 13.22 -9.85 31.23
N LEU A 187 13.78 -11.06 31.20
CA LEU A 187 13.02 -12.27 30.87
C LEU A 187 12.32 -12.82 32.12
N ALA A 188 11.17 -13.44 31.93
CA ALA A 188 10.42 -14.12 32.97
C ALA A 188 9.61 -15.28 32.36
N SER A 189 9.10 -16.17 33.22
CA SER A 189 8.21 -17.24 32.82
C SER A 189 6.97 -17.30 33.70
N ALA A 190 5.82 -17.63 33.13
CA ALA A 190 4.52 -17.71 33.78
C ALA A 190 3.57 -18.61 32.99
N SER A 191 2.52 -19.10 33.64
CA SER A 191 1.44 -19.81 32.93
C SER A 191 0.75 -18.88 31.92
N GLY A 192 0.42 -19.42 30.75
CA GLY A 192 -0.27 -18.70 29.68
C GLY A 192 0.62 -17.81 28.83
N GLN A 193 1.95 -17.87 28.95
CA GLN A 193 2.87 -17.28 27.97
C GLN A 193 2.86 -18.06 26.65
N TYR A 194 3.34 -17.45 25.56
CA TYR A 194 3.72 -18.16 24.35
C TYR A 194 5.18 -18.64 24.50
N GLY A 195 5.51 -19.80 23.94
CA GLY A 195 6.87 -20.32 24.04
C GLY A 195 7.40 -20.53 25.48
N ARG A 196 8.71 -20.30 25.66
CA ARG A 196 9.47 -20.68 26.88
C ARG A 196 9.55 -19.57 27.94
N ASP A 197 9.53 -18.32 27.52
CA ASP A 197 9.64 -17.15 28.40
C ASP A 197 9.02 -15.95 27.69
N TYR A 198 8.84 -14.85 28.42
CA TYR A 198 8.41 -13.57 27.86
C TYR A 198 9.30 -12.45 28.41
N ALA A 199 9.39 -11.33 27.69
CA ALA A 199 10.04 -10.14 28.19
C ALA A 199 9.05 -9.28 29.01
N ARG A 200 9.52 -8.74 30.14
CA ARG A 200 8.76 -7.79 30.95
C ARG A 200 9.60 -6.64 31.46
N ALA A 201 8.97 -5.49 31.68
CA ALA A 201 9.61 -4.30 32.21
C ALA A 201 8.64 -3.43 33.01
N LEU A 202 9.16 -2.58 33.89
CA LEU A 202 8.36 -1.50 34.48
C LEU A 202 8.36 -0.29 33.53
N PRO A 203 7.23 0.44 33.37
CA PRO A 203 7.14 1.60 32.48
C PRO A 203 8.28 2.63 32.66
N ALA A 204 8.66 2.91 33.91
CA ALA A 204 9.71 3.88 34.23
C ALA A 204 11.13 3.45 33.82
N ARG A 205 11.35 2.18 33.51
CA ARG A 205 12.67 1.61 33.19
C ARG A 205 12.77 1.08 31.77
N ALA A 206 11.66 1.02 31.03
CA ALA A 206 11.59 0.43 29.71
C ALA A 206 11.76 1.47 28.60
N ASN A 207 12.12 1.01 27.41
CA ASN A 207 11.69 1.63 26.15
C ASN A 207 10.92 0.57 25.35
N ALA A 208 10.79 0.68 24.03
CA ALA A 208 10.01 -0.27 23.24
C ALA A 208 10.60 -1.69 23.23
N ALA A 209 9.75 -2.69 23.00
CA ALA A 209 10.14 -4.02 22.57
C ALA A 209 9.48 -4.28 21.22
N TRP A 210 10.29 -4.46 20.18
CA TRP A 210 9.92 -4.49 18.78
C TRP A 210 9.88 -5.90 18.21
N PHE A 211 8.94 -6.12 17.30
CA PHE A 211 8.74 -7.35 16.54
C PHE A 211 8.89 -7.07 15.05
N LYS A 212 9.76 -7.83 14.39
CA LYS A 212 10.11 -7.73 12.97
C LYS A 212 9.42 -8.82 12.18
N PHE A 213 8.81 -8.47 11.06
CA PHE A 213 8.14 -9.43 10.18
C PHE A 213 8.64 -9.26 8.75
N ASP A 214 8.75 -10.40 8.06
CA ASP A 214 8.92 -10.44 6.61
C ASP A 214 7.53 -10.46 5.97
N ILE A 215 7.08 -9.28 5.56
CA ILE A 215 5.75 -9.09 4.98
C ILE A 215 5.85 -9.33 3.47
N PRO A 216 5.16 -10.33 2.91
CA PRO A 216 5.34 -10.71 1.51
C PRO A 216 4.87 -9.62 0.54
N ARG A 217 3.89 -8.80 0.96
CA ARG A 217 3.28 -7.76 0.12
C ARG A 217 2.62 -6.68 0.97
N THR A 218 2.60 -5.45 0.46
CA THR A 218 1.85 -4.35 1.05
C THR A 218 0.35 -4.63 0.93
N ALA A 219 -0.28 -4.99 2.03
CA ALA A 219 -1.70 -5.38 2.07
C ALA A 219 -2.28 -5.18 3.47
N ASP A 220 -3.57 -5.46 3.60
CA ASP A 220 -4.21 -5.54 4.90
C ASP A 220 -3.93 -6.90 5.54
N TYR A 221 -3.60 -6.90 6.84
CA TYR A 221 -3.35 -8.08 7.64
C TYR A 221 -4.08 -8.00 8.97
N ASN A 222 -4.53 -9.13 9.48
CA ASN A 222 -5.03 -9.23 10.86
C ASN A 222 -3.83 -9.38 11.80
N VAL A 223 -3.76 -8.52 12.82
CA VAL A 223 -2.66 -8.52 13.80
C VAL A 223 -3.17 -8.94 15.15
N TYR A 224 -2.44 -9.82 15.82
CA TYR A 224 -2.79 -10.35 17.13
C TYR A 224 -1.59 -10.27 18.07
N ILE A 225 -1.88 -10.08 19.36
CA ILE A 225 -0.91 -10.20 20.45
C ILE A 225 -1.26 -11.40 21.33
N TRP A 226 -0.23 -12.07 21.83
CA TRP A 226 -0.30 -13.03 22.92
C TRP A 226 0.43 -12.46 24.13
N HIS A 227 -0.09 -12.72 25.34
CA HIS A 227 0.61 -12.46 26.59
C HIS A 227 0.11 -13.40 27.70
N PRO A 228 0.92 -13.69 28.74
CA PRO A 228 0.42 -14.19 30.01
C PRO A 228 -0.43 -13.13 30.71
N ALA A 229 -1.31 -13.56 31.62
CA ALA A 229 -2.11 -12.66 32.44
C ALA A 229 -1.72 -12.73 33.92
N SER A 230 -1.60 -11.57 34.55
CA SER A 230 -1.32 -11.46 35.99
C SER A 230 -1.85 -10.13 36.54
N SER A 231 -2.38 -10.14 37.77
CA SER A 231 -2.81 -8.92 38.46
C SER A 231 -1.68 -7.89 38.64
N GLY A 232 -0.42 -8.32 38.62
CA GLY A 232 0.76 -7.46 38.67
C GLY A 232 1.15 -6.80 37.33
N PHE A 233 0.40 -7.04 36.25
CA PHE A 233 0.68 -6.47 34.93
C PHE A 233 -0.07 -5.16 34.69
N ASN A 234 0.41 -4.42 33.69
CA ASN A 234 -0.15 -3.14 33.33
C ASN A 234 -1.55 -3.30 32.69
N ARG A 235 -2.50 -2.48 33.13
CA ARG A 235 -3.90 -2.56 32.69
C ARG A 235 -4.21 -1.83 31.38
N ALA A 236 -3.27 -1.08 30.83
CA ALA A 236 -3.40 -0.37 29.57
C ALA A 236 -2.00 -0.14 28.99
N MET A 237 -1.33 -1.23 28.60
CA MET A 237 -0.04 -1.14 27.92
C MET A 237 -0.28 -0.67 26.48
N PRO A 238 0.39 0.39 26.02
CA PRO A 238 0.36 0.76 24.61
C PRO A 238 1.10 -0.29 23.79
N PHE A 239 0.42 -0.79 22.77
CA PHE A 239 0.95 -1.69 21.77
C PHE A 239 0.68 -1.13 20.38
N GLY A 240 1.76 -0.82 19.66
CA GLY A 240 1.68 -0.16 18.38
C GLY A 240 1.82 -1.15 17.22
N VAL A 241 1.11 -0.89 16.12
CA VAL A 241 1.27 -1.58 14.84
C VAL A 241 1.58 -0.55 13.76
N TYR A 242 2.65 -0.76 13.00
CA TYR A 242 3.05 0.10 11.90
C TYR A 242 2.11 -0.09 10.70
N SER A 243 1.40 0.97 10.35
CA SER A 243 0.44 1.06 9.25
C SER A 243 0.48 2.48 8.67
N PRO A 244 1.48 2.81 7.81
CA PRO A 244 1.76 4.18 7.34
C PRO A 244 0.69 4.78 6.44
N SER A 245 -0.32 4.00 6.06
CA SER A 245 -1.53 4.48 5.40
C SER A 245 -2.44 5.29 6.33
N HIS A 246 -2.19 5.26 7.65
CA HIS A 246 -2.71 6.22 8.63
C HIS A 246 -1.55 7.09 9.12
N VAL A 247 -1.45 8.32 8.61
CA VAL A 247 -0.51 9.32 9.13
C VAL A 247 -1.22 10.10 10.23
N TYR A 248 -0.89 9.83 11.50
CA TYR A 248 -1.34 10.68 12.60
C TYR A 248 -0.57 12.01 12.59
N ALA A 249 -1.10 13.03 13.29
CA ALA A 249 -0.51 14.35 13.37
C ALA A 249 0.92 14.38 13.95
N ASP A 250 1.35 13.31 14.63
CA ASP A 250 2.71 13.14 15.16
C ASP A 250 3.73 12.67 14.10
N GLY A 251 3.28 12.46 12.85
CA GLY A 251 4.11 11.98 11.75
C GLY A 251 4.53 10.51 11.88
N SER A 252 4.07 9.80 12.92
CA SER A 252 4.34 8.39 13.11
C SER A 252 3.31 7.55 12.35
N GLY A 253 3.79 6.53 11.64
CA GLY A 253 2.93 5.54 10.98
C GLY A 253 2.41 4.47 11.94
N MET A 254 2.35 4.73 13.26
CA MET A 254 1.99 3.73 14.28
C MET A 254 0.54 3.88 14.73
N VAL A 255 -0.24 2.81 14.61
CA VAL A 255 -1.59 2.70 15.19
C VAL A 255 -1.47 2.09 16.58
N TRP A 256 -1.77 2.88 17.61
CA TRP A 256 -1.65 2.48 19.02
C TRP A 256 -2.92 1.84 19.55
N ASN A 257 -2.76 0.67 20.16
CA ASN A 257 -3.80 -0.07 20.87
C ASN A 257 -3.45 -0.13 22.36
N TYR A 258 -4.44 -0.11 23.25
CA TYR A 258 -4.21 -0.23 24.70
C TYR A 258 -4.66 -1.61 25.19
N VAL A 259 -3.73 -2.39 25.71
CA VAL A 259 -3.95 -3.78 26.09
C VAL A 259 -3.98 -3.91 27.62
N ASP A 260 -5.10 -4.37 28.19
CA ASP A 260 -5.14 -4.83 29.59
C ASP A 260 -4.47 -6.21 29.69
N LEU A 261 -3.30 -6.25 30.32
CA LEU A 261 -2.50 -7.47 30.48
C LEU A 261 -2.90 -8.28 31.72
N ARG A 262 -3.81 -7.79 32.56
CA ARG A 262 -4.19 -8.47 33.81
C ARG A 262 -5.18 -9.60 33.62
N SER A 263 -5.82 -9.65 32.46
CA SER A 263 -6.84 -10.63 32.12
C SER A 263 -6.71 -11.05 30.65
N GLY A 264 -7.41 -12.10 30.24
CA GLY A 264 -7.46 -12.51 28.83
C GLY A 264 -6.16 -13.06 28.24
N GLY A 265 -5.16 -13.37 29.07
CA GLY A 265 -3.89 -13.98 28.62
C GLY A 265 -4.05 -15.44 28.20
N GLY A 266 -2.98 -16.01 27.63
CA GLY A 266 -2.97 -17.40 27.14
C GLY A 266 -3.78 -17.64 25.87
N ARG A 267 -4.06 -16.58 25.11
CA ARG A 267 -4.79 -16.66 23.82
C ARG A 267 -4.40 -15.49 22.91
N TRP A 268 -4.64 -15.65 21.60
CA TRP A 268 -4.47 -14.56 20.64
C TRP A 268 -5.57 -13.51 20.81
N LYS A 269 -5.17 -12.29 21.16
CA LYS A 269 -6.05 -11.12 21.20
C LYS A 269 -5.87 -10.31 19.92
N SER A 270 -6.97 -10.09 19.19
CA SER A 270 -6.96 -9.26 17.98
C SER A 270 -6.68 -7.80 18.32
N LEU A 271 -5.80 -7.18 17.53
CA LEU A 271 -5.53 -5.75 17.50
C LEU A 271 -6.14 -5.08 16.27
N GLY A 272 -6.96 -5.82 15.51
CA GLY A 272 -7.61 -5.35 14.30
C GLY A 272 -6.84 -5.62 13.01
N ARG A 273 -7.36 -5.04 11.94
CA ARG A 273 -6.82 -5.13 10.58
C ARG A 273 -5.98 -3.89 10.29
N HIS A 274 -4.76 -4.09 9.80
CA HIS A 274 -3.77 -3.04 9.57
C HIS A 274 -3.16 -3.17 8.18
N ARG A 275 -2.88 -2.04 7.53
CA ARG A 275 -2.23 -2.02 6.22
C ARG A 275 -0.72 -1.97 6.37
N ILE A 276 -0.07 -3.10 6.17
CA ILE A 276 1.35 -3.27 6.49
C ILE A 276 2.16 -3.31 5.20
N PRO A 277 3.21 -2.47 5.04
CA PRO A 277 4.08 -2.50 3.87
C PRO A 277 4.85 -3.82 3.73
N ALA A 278 5.11 -4.22 2.49
CA ALA A 278 5.99 -5.34 2.18
C ALA A 278 7.42 -5.13 2.72
N GLY A 279 8.12 -6.24 2.92
CA GLY A 279 9.53 -6.29 3.28
C GLY A 279 9.77 -6.72 4.73
N ASP A 280 11.05 -6.85 5.07
CA ASP A 280 11.52 -7.26 6.39
C ASP A 280 11.65 -6.04 7.33
N ASN A 281 10.54 -5.69 8.00
CA ASN A 281 10.38 -4.44 8.73
C ASN A 281 10.01 -4.65 10.20
N TRP A 282 10.32 -3.66 11.05
CA TRP A 282 9.82 -3.60 12.43
C TRP A 282 8.35 -3.14 12.41
N VAL A 283 7.44 -4.08 12.62
CA VAL A 283 6.00 -3.87 12.36
C VAL A 283 5.21 -3.63 13.63
N ALA A 284 5.63 -4.17 14.78
CA ALA A 284 4.84 -4.06 16.00
C ALA A 284 5.74 -3.79 17.22
N ALA A 285 5.20 -3.13 18.24
CA ALA A 285 5.93 -2.84 19.46
C ALA A 285 5.08 -2.73 20.72
N SER A 286 5.56 -3.34 21.82
CA SER A 286 5.15 -2.97 23.17
C SER A 286 5.88 -1.69 23.57
N SER A 287 5.17 -0.72 24.15
CA SER A 287 5.70 0.61 24.47
C SER A 287 5.57 0.97 25.95
N ARG A 288 6.47 1.84 26.41
CA ARG A 288 6.57 2.25 27.81
C ARG A 288 5.52 3.25 28.28
N TRP A 289 4.83 3.91 27.35
CA TRP A 289 4.02 5.10 27.59
C TRP A 289 2.67 4.79 28.23
N SER A 290 2.68 4.23 29.43
CA SER A 290 1.50 3.98 30.25
C SER A 290 1.58 4.76 31.55
N ASN A 291 0.46 5.39 31.93
CA ASN A 291 0.30 6.03 33.24
C ASN A 291 -0.14 5.06 34.34
N TYR A 292 -0.30 3.77 34.01
CA TYR A 292 -0.71 2.76 34.97
C TYR A 292 0.51 2.00 35.53
N PRO A 293 0.45 1.55 36.80
CA PRO A 293 1.48 0.70 37.36
C PRO A 293 1.43 -0.72 36.78
N GLY A 294 2.39 -1.55 37.17
CA GLY A 294 2.46 -2.95 36.78
C GLY A 294 3.41 -3.19 35.60
N TYR A 295 3.80 -4.45 35.42
CA TYR A 295 4.73 -4.82 34.36
C TYR A 295 4.08 -4.73 32.98
N LEU A 296 4.83 -4.15 32.04
CA LEU A 296 4.63 -4.30 30.61
C LEU A 296 5.12 -5.68 30.17
N VAL A 297 4.57 -6.20 29.08
CA VAL A 297 4.87 -7.53 28.58
C VAL A 297 5.12 -7.48 27.06
N ALA A 298 6.09 -8.24 26.60
CA ALA A 298 6.34 -8.54 25.20
C ALA A 298 6.64 -10.03 25.10
N ASP A 299 5.71 -10.76 24.50
CA ASP A 299 5.71 -12.22 24.43
C ASP A 299 5.68 -12.63 22.95
N ALA A 300 4.49 -12.73 22.34
CA ALA A 300 4.39 -13.04 20.91
C ALA A 300 3.37 -12.19 20.15
N VAL A 301 3.65 -11.99 18.87
CA VAL A 301 2.79 -11.30 17.90
C VAL A 301 2.53 -12.24 16.73
N LYS A 302 1.30 -12.24 16.23
CA LYS A 302 0.91 -13.00 15.04
C LYS A 302 0.33 -12.05 13.99
N ILE A 303 0.76 -12.23 12.75
CA ILE A 303 0.21 -11.54 11.60
C ILE A 303 -0.32 -12.59 10.63
N THR A 304 -1.58 -12.46 10.24
CA THR A 304 -2.20 -13.31 9.22
C THR A 304 -2.75 -12.46 8.09
N SER A 305 -2.94 -13.06 6.92
CA SER A 305 -3.74 -12.44 5.86
C SER A 305 -5.12 -12.03 6.39
N ALA A 306 -5.59 -10.88 5.90
CA ALA A 306 -6.88 -10.29 6.23
C ALA A 306 -8.08 -11.11 5.77
#